data_AF-A0A1K2FJQ2-F1
#
_entry.id   AF-A0A1K2FJQ2-F1
#
_cell.length_a   1.000
_cell.length_b   1.000
_cell.length_c   1.000
_cell.angle_alpha   90.00
_cell.angle_beta   90.00
_cell.angle_gamma   90.00
#
_symmetry.space_group_name_H-M   'P 1'
#
loop_
_entity.id
_entity.type
_entity.pdbx_description
1 polymer ?
#
loop_
_entity_poly.entity_id
_entity_poly.type
_entity_poly.pdbx_seq_one_letter_code
_entity_poly.pdbx_strand_id
1 'polypeptide(L)'
;MQRLVRHRGRAVAVGLAVTAAALVAAGPRAPAGRPAAAPHTGYARGHPAAAPHRQHPAELVAAPVRIADADTVRLLRPGDRVDVVAAQDAAAGSGARVLARGARVTRVPRPPDGVAEGGALIVLAVPRATATALVGAGATARLAVTLC
;
A
#
# COMPACT_ATOMS: atom_id res chain seq x y z
N MET A 1 -6.69 56.85 -1.13
CA MET A 1 -7.97 57.11 -1.83
C MET A 1 -8.38 55.86 -2.59
N GLN A 2 -9.63 55.38 -2.37
CA GLN A 2 -10.55 54.62 -3.24
C GLN A 2 -9.96 53.54 -4.19
N ARG A 3 -10.41 52.27 -4.23
CA ARG A 3 -11.76 51.67 -4.22
C ARG A 3 -11.71 50.28 -3.57
N LEU A 4 -12.64 49.80 -2.74
CA LEU A 4 -14.08 49.50 -2.91
C LEU A 4 -14.39 48.26 -3.80
N VAL A 5 -15.15 47.36 -3.16
CA VAL A 5 -16.16 46.39 -3.62
C VAL A 5 -15.76 45.08 -4.33
N ARG A 6 -15.93 43.99 -3.55
CA ARG A 6 -16.88 42.86 -3.74
C ARG A 6 -16.83 42.10 -5.07
N HIS A 7 -16.82 40.77 -4.98
CA HIS A 7 -18.01 40.01 -5.38
C HIS A 7 -18.04 38.61 -4.73
N ARG A 8 -19.07 38.41 -3.89
CA ARG A 8 -19.71 37.12 -3.65
C ARG A 8 -20.23 36.57 -4.98
N GLY A 9 -20.11 35.27 -5.24
CA GLY A 9 -20.77 34.62 -6.35
C GLY A 9 -20.67 33.10 -6.27
N ARG A 10 -21.80 32.45 -6.05
CA ARG A 10 -21.99 30.99 -5.86
C ARG A 10 -21.98 30.25 -7.19
N ALA A 11 -21.58 28.97 -7.18
CA ALA A 11 -22.15 27.86 -7.97
C ALA A 11 -21.48 26.55 -7.51
N VAL A 12 -22.01 25.79 -6.55
CA VAL A 12 -23.01 24.71 -6.70
C VAL A 12 -22.88 23.92 -8.02
N ALA A 13 -22.18 22.80 -7.89
CA ALA A 13 -22.56 21.42 -8.24
C ALA A 13 -22.86 20.96 -9.68
N VAL A 14 -22.49 19.68 -9.86
CA VAL A 14 -22.98 18.64 -10.77
C VAL A 14 -22.23 18.49 -12.11
N GLY A 15 -21.42 17.44 -12.15
CA GLY A 15 -21.01 16.76 -13.38
C GLY A 15 -20.95 15.26 -13.12
N LEU A 16 -22.08 14.58 -13.28
CA LEU A 16 -22.26 13.14 -13.17
C LEU A 16 -22.31 12.57 -14.60
N ALA A 17 -21.40 11.65 -14.97
CA ALA A 17 -21.58 10.82 -16.17
C ALA A 17 -20.85 9.47 -16.01
N VAL A 18 -21.60 8.43 -15.64
CA VAL A 18 -22.01 7.28 -16.49
C VAL A 18 -20.88 6.29 -16.79
N THR A 19 -20.85 5.21 -16.00
CA THR A 19 -20.11 3.98 -16.28
C THR A 19 -20.92 3.11 -17.23
N ALA A 20 -20.36 2.79 -18.41
CA ALA A 20 -20.91 1.82 -19.33
C ALA A 20 -19.83 0.81 -19.73
N ALA A 21 -20.03 -0.45 -19.36
CA ALA A 21 -19.60 -1.62 -20.13
C ALA A 21 -20.31 -2.85 -19.55
N ALA A 22 -21.44 -3.21 -20.14
CA ALA A 22 -21.99 -4.55 -20.05
C ALA A 22 -21.23 -5.45 -21.02
N LEU A 23 -20.75 -6.59 -20.55
CA LEU A 23 -20.44 -7.74 -21.41
C LEU A 23 -21.22 -8.94 -20.90
N VAL A 24 -22.16 -9.37 -21.74
CA VAL A 24 -23.07 -10.51 -21.57
C VAL A 24 -22.69 -11.58 -22.61
N ALA A 25 -22.76 -12.84 -22.14
CA ALA A 25 -22.91 -14.11 -22.89
C ALA A 25 -21.70 -14.58 -23.74
N ALA A 26 -21.39 -15.87 -23.90
CA ALA A 26 -22.25 -17.06 -23.91
C ALA A 26 -21.48 -18.35 -23.53
N GLY A 27 -22.22 -19.41 -23.15
CA GLY A 27 -21.73 -20.78 -22.90
C GLY A 27 -21.31 -21.55 -24.18
N PRO A 28 -20.94 -22.84 -24.09
CA PRO A 28 -21.92 -23.90 -23.83
C PRO A 28 -21.45 -25.03 -22.87
N ARG A 29 -22.40 -25.63 -22.17
CA ARG A 29 -22.26 -26.96 -21.56
C ARG A 29 -22.63 -28.00 -22.62
N ALA A 30 -21.77 -29.00 -22.81
CA ALA A 30 -22.11 -30.21 -23.54
C ALA A 30 -21.34 -31.43 -22.96
N PRO A 31 -21.85 -32.66 -23.15
CA PRO A 31 -21.74 -33.76 -22.21
C PRO A 31 -20.71 -34.83 -22.62
N ALA A 32 -20.15 -35.55 -21.66
CA ALA A 32 -19.55 -36.88 -21.84
C ALA A 32 -19.43 -37.49 -20.44
N GLY A 33 -20.12 -38.57 -20.12
CA GLY A 33 -19.79 -39.90 -20.63
C GLY A 33 -18.97 -40.61 -19.57
N ARG A 34 -19.64 -41.40 -18.72
CA ARG A 34 -19.00 -42.33 -17.80
C ARG A 34 -18.46 -43.52 -18.60
N PRO A 35 -17.26 -44.00 -18.29
CA PRO A 35 -17.06 -45.43 -18.16
C PRO A 35 -16.57 -45.82 -16.77
N ALA A 36 -16.84 -47.08 -16.45
CA ALA A 36 -16.60 -47.73 -15.19
C ALA A 36 -15.11 -48.08 -14.96
N ALA A 37 -14.79 -48.19 -13.67
CA ALA A 37 -13.86 -49.13 -13.04
C ALA A 37 -12.42 -49.31 -13.61
N ALA A 38 -11.44 -48.87 -12.82
CA ALA A 38 -10.29 -49.69 -12.40
C ALA A 38 -9.63 -49.06 -11.15
N PRO A 39 -9.27 -49.85 -10.12
CA PRO A 39 -8.58 -49.35 -8.94
C PRO A 39 -7.11 -49.09 -9.27
N HIS A 40 -6.70 -47.83 -9.29
CA HIS A 40 -5.31 -47.43 -9.39
C HIS A 40 -4.72 -47.48 -7.98
N THR A 41 -4.12 -48.63 -7.67
CA THR A 41 -3.15 -48.78 -6.60
C THR A 41 -1.98 -47.83 -6.84
N GLY A 42 -1.64 -47.08 -5.79
CA GLY A 42 -0.31 -46.59 -5.51
C GLY A 42 0.28 -45.61 -6.51
N TYR A 43 0.15 -44.32 -6.26
CA TYR A 43 1.30 -43.43 -6.07
C TYR A 43 0.87 -42.32 -5.11
N ALA A 44 1.11 -42.53 -3.81
CA ALA A 44 1.26 -41.43 -2.88
C ALA A 44 2.52 -40.66 -3.30
N ARG A 45 2.38 -39.79 -4.30
CA ARG A 45 3.39 -38.83 -4.70
C ARG A 45 3.44 -37.81 -3.57
N GLY A 46 4.21 -38.14 -2.53
CA GLY A 46 4.64 -37.17 -1.54
C GLY A 46 5.24 -36.01 -2.30
N HIS A 47 4.49 -34.91 -2.38
CA HIS A 47 5.07 -33.64 -2.78
C HIS A 47 6.22 -33.41 -1.79
N PRO A 48 7.49 -33.30 -2.22
CA PRO A 48 8.51 -32.85 -1.31
C PRO A 48 8.02 -31.49 -0.81
N ALA A 49 7.71 -31.42 0.48
CA ALA A 49 7.36 -30.17 1.13
C ALA A 49 8.45 -29.18 0.73
N ALA A 50 8.07 -28.16 -0.05
CA ALA A 50 9.02 -27.23 -0.64
C ALA A 50 9.93 -26.76 0.49
N ALA A 51 11.21 -27.14 0.42
CA ALA A 51 12.18 -26.81 1.44
C ALA A 51 12.07 -25.30 1.69
N PRO A 52 11.99 -24.83 2.95
CA PRO A 52 11.82 -23.43 3.25
C PRO A 52 12.92 -22.68 2.50
N HIS A 53 12.51 -21.85 1.54
CA HIS A 53 13.41 -21.09 0.71
C HIS A 53 14.24 -20.26 1.69
N ARG A 54 15.54 -20.58 1.84
CA ARG A 54 16.47 -19.78 2.63
C ARG A 54 16.54 -18.42 1.96
N GLN A 55 15.66 -17.52 2.39
CA GLN A 55 15.66 -16.13 1.97
C GLN A 55 17.01 -15.60 2.41
N HIS A 56 17.90 -15.39 1.44
CA HIS A 56 19.14 -14.68 1.71
C HIS A 56 18.76 -13.33 2.31
N PRO A 57 19.46 -12.87 3.38
CA PRO A 57 19.22 -11.56 3.94
C PRO A 57 19.30 -10.54 2.81
N ALA A 58 18.16 -9.93 2.46
CA ALA A 58 18.12 -8.93 1.40
C ALA A 58 18.99 -7.75 1.81
N GLU A 59 19.76 -7.20 0.87
CA GLU A 59 20.55 -5.99 1.11
C GLU A 59 19.61 -4.85 1.53
N LEU A 60 19.85 -4.31 2.72
CA LEU A 60 19.04 -3.24 3.31
C LEU A 60 19.60 -1.89 2.93
N VAL A 61 18.69 -0.96 2.62
CA VAL A 61 18.99 0.45 2.36
C VAL A 61 18.29 1.35 3.37
N ALA A 62 18.87 2.51 3.62
CA ALA A 62 18.22 3.58 4.38
C ALA A 62 17.24 4.34 3.48
N ALA A 63 15.95 4.23 3.75
CA ALA A 63 14.88 4.88 3.00
C ALA A 63 14.24 6.00 3.84
N PRO A 64 14.41 7.27 3.47
CA PRO A 64 13.62 8.36 4.03
C PRO A 64 12.16 8.26 3.57
N VAL A 65 11.23 8.27 4.51
CA VAL A 65 9.79 8.14 4.26
C VAL A 65 9.05 9.23 5.02
N ARG A 66 8.13 9.92 4.33
CA ARG A 66 7.24 10.90 4.94
C ARG A 66 5.94 10.23 5.37
N ILE A 67 5.63 10.32 6.66
CA ILE A 67 4.41 9.79 7.27
C ILE A 67 3.46 10.95 7.48
N ALA A 68 2.21 10.78 7.09
CA ALA A 68 1.20 11.83 7.09
C ALA A 68 0.90 12.35 8.51
N ASP A 69 0.93 11.46 9.50
CA ASP A 69 0.71 11.80 10.90
C ASP A 69 2.04 12.05 11.63
N ALA A 70 2.32 13.32 11.92
CA ALA A 70 3.52 13.74 12.63
C ALA A 70 3.50 13.38 14.11
N ASP A 71 2.33 13.31 14.75
CA ASP A 71 2.21 13.00 16.17
C ASP A 71 2.49 11.53 16.43
N THR A 72 2.05 10.64 15.53
CA THR A 72 2.46 9.23 15.55
C THR A 72 3.99 9.10 15.44
N VAL A 73 4.65 9.86 14.55
CA VAL A 73 6.11 9.80 14.40
C VAL A 73 6.85 10.27 15.66
N ARG A 74 6.29 11.22 16.42
CA ARG A 74 6.89 11.70 17.68
C ARG A 74 6.97 10.64 18.77
N LEU A 75 6.19 9.57 18.66
CA LEU A 75 6.24 8.43 19.58
C LEU A 75 7.38 7.46 19.25
N LEU A 76 7.88 7.49 18.01
CA LEU A 76 8.86 6.52 17.52
C LEU A 76 10.27 6.82 18.03
N ARG A 77 11.03 5.75 18.26
CA ARG A 77 12.45 5.79 18.60
C ARG A 77 13.26 5.01 17.55
N PRO A 78 14.52 5.41 17.29
CA PRO A 78 15.44 4.55 16.56
C PRO A 78 15.53 3.18 17.23
N GLY A 79 15.31 2.12 16.45
CA GLY A 79 15.22 0.74 16.94
C GLY A 79 13.82 0.14 16.81
N ASP A 80 12.77 0.95 16.79
CA ASP A 80 11.38 0.47 16.70
C ASP A 80 11.15 -0.30 15.40
N ARG A 81 10.22 -1.25 15.46
CA ARG A 81 9.71 -1.95 14.28
C ARG A 81 8.34 -1.43 13.94
N VAL A 82 8.13 -1.14 12.67
CA VAL A 82 6.87 -0.62 12.17
C VAL A 82 6.42 -1.35 10.92
N ASP A 83 5.11 -1.50 10.79
CA ASP A 83 4.46 -1.77 9.51
C ASP A 83 4.12 -0.43 8.86
N VAL A 84 4.36 -0.32 7.54
CA VAL A 84 4.04 0.89 6.77
C VAL A 84 2.84 0.63 5.90
N VAL A 85 1.84 1.50 6.00
CA VAL A 85 0.56 1.38 5.32
C VAL A 85 0.35 2.59 4.42
N ALA A 86 0.01 2.36 3.16
CA ALA A 86 -0.48 3.41 2.28
C ALA A 86 -2.00 3.44 2.32
N ALA A 87 -2.56 4.59 2.71
CA ALA A 87 -3.96 4.92 2.53
C ALA A 87 -4.10 5.71 1.23
N GLN A 88 -4.68 5.07 0.21
CA GLN A 88 -5.01 5.71 -1.05
C GLN A 88 -6.30 6.51 -0.90
N ASP A 89 -6.47 7.54 -1.73
CA ASP A 89 -7.69 8.36 -1.69
C ASP A 89 -8.91 7.49 -2.03
N ALA A 90 -9.94 7.55 -1.19
CA ALA A 90 -11.15 6.76 -1.31
C ALA A 90 -11.88 7.05 -2.65
N ALA A 91 -11.74 8.26 -3.19
CA ALA A 91 -12.30 8.64 -4.49
C ALA A 91 -11.66 7.87 -5.67
N ALA A 92 -10.42 7.38 -5.51
CA ALA A 92 -9.70 6.56 -6.50
C ALA A 92 -9.98 5.05 -6.35
N GLY A 93 -10.91 4.65 -5.48
CA GLY A 93 -11.39 3.27 -5.37
C GLY A 93 -10.42 2.30 -4.70
N SER A 94 -9.52 2.76 -3.82
CA SER A 94 -8.58 1.86 -3.15
C SER A 94 -8.56 1.99 -1.62
N GLY A 95 -8.47 0.85 -0.95
CA GLY A 95 -8.33 0.71 0.49
C GLY A 95 -6.87 0.84 0.98
N ALA A 96 -6.65 0.57 2.26
CA ALA A 96 -5.32 0.59 2.85
C ALA A 96 -4.48 -0.62 2.38
N ARG A 97 -3.22 -0.38 1.99
CA ARG A 97 -2.26 -1.44 1.60
C ARG A 97 -1.02 -1.39 2.48
N VAL A 98 -0.63 -2.52 3.05
CA VAL A 98 0.65 -2.67 3.74
C VAL A 98 1.77 -2.78 2.72
N LEU A 99 2.76 -1.88 2.80
CA LEU A 99 3.92 -1.80 1.90
C LEU A 99 5.19 -2.42 2.50
N ALA A 100 5.31 -2.38 3.83
CA ALA A 100 6.43 -2.95 4.56
C ALA A 100 5.92 -3.55 5.88
N ARG A 101 6.51 -4.67 6.29
CA ARG A 101 6.25 -5.28 7.60
C ARG A 101 7.50 -5.33 8.44
N GLY A 102 7.40 -4.97 9.72
CA GLY A 102 8.47 -5.04 10.71
C GLY A 102 9.74 -4.26 10.33
N ALA A 103 9.59 -3.20 9.53
CA ALA A 103 10.69 -2.35 9.08
C ALA A 103 11.30 -1.62 10.27
N ARG A 104 12.64 -1.61 10.35
CA ARG A 104 13.33 -0.99 11.49
C ARG A 104 13.49 0.51 11.26
N VAL A 105 13.06 1.31 12.22
CA VAL A 105 13.35 2.75 12.26
C VAL A 105 14.83 2.94 12.62
N THR A 106 15.58 3.56 11.72
CA THR A 106 17.00 3.86 11.92
C THR A 106 17.24 5.28 12.40
N ARG A 107 16.34 6.21 12.04
CA ARG A 107 16.42 7.62 12.45
C ARG A 107 15.03 8.25 12.40
N VAL A 108 14.80 9.19 13.31
CA VAL A 108 13.64 10.09 13.31
C VAL A 108 14.18 11.53 13.21
N PRO A 109 14.32 12.10 12.00
CA PRO A 109 14.77 13.47 11.83
C PRO A 109 13.86 14.49 12.50
N ARG A 110 14.46 15.47 13.21
CA ARG A 110 13.72 16.62 13.72
C ARG A 110 13.32 17.52 12.53
N PRO A 111 12.04 17.93 12.42
CA PRO A 111 11.65 18.88 11.38
C PRO A 111 12.39 20.22 11.59
N PRO A 112 12.77 20.91 10.50
CA PRO A 112 13.31 22.26 10.59
C PRO A 112 12.29 23.21 11.25
N ASP A 113 12.76 24.27 11.89
CA ASP A 113 11.89 25.24 12.55
C ASP A 113 11.00 25.95 11.51
N GLY A 114 9.69 25.77 11.63
CA GLY A 114 8.69 26.21 10.64
C GLY A 114 7.78 25.06 10.21
N VAL A 115 6.49 25.36 10.01
CA VAL A 115 5.39 24.42 9.76
C VAL A 115 5.80 23.21 8.89
N ALA A 116 5.76 22.02 9.49
CA ALA A 116 5.86 20.76 8.79
C ALA A 116 4.53 20.46 8.07
N GLU A 117 4.19 21.23 7.04
CA GLU A 117 3.04 20.91 6.22
C GLU A 117 3.26 19.53 5.56
N GLY A 118 2.30 18.62 5.76
CA GLY A 118 2.31 17.29 5.12
C GLY A 118 3.02 16.16 5.89
N GLY A 119 3.22 16.30 7.21
CA GLY A 119 3.63 15.19 8.09
C GLY A 119 5.11 15.18 8.49
N ALA A 120 5.61 14.06 9.01
CA ALA A 120 6.97 13.94 9.54
C ALA A 120 7.82 12.89 8.81
N LEU A 121 9.14 13.07 8.81
CA LEU A 121 10.08 12.14 8.19
C LEU A 121 10.56 11.09 9.19
N ILE A 122 10.74 9.87 8.70
CA ILE A 122 11.49 8.78 9.36
C ILE A 122 12.43 8.14 8.35
N VAL A 123 13.47 7.46 8.83
CA VAL A 123 14.38 6.68 7.97
C VAL A 123 14.28 5.21 8.35
N LEU A 124 13.91 4.37 7.39
CA LEU A 124 13.73 2.93 7.59
C LEU A 124 14.87 2.14 6.97
N ALA A 125 15.29 1.06 7.64
CA ALA A 125 16.11 0.02 7.01
C ALA A 125 15.19 -0.99 6.33
N VAL A 126 15.18 -1.01 5.00
CA VAL A 126 14.30 -1.86 4.18
C VAL A 126 15.03 -2.42 2.96
N PRO A 127 14.56 -3.53 2.37
CA PRO A 127 15.08 -3.99 1.09
C PRO A 127 14.94 -2.92 -0.01
N ARG A 128 15.88 -2.92 -0.96
CA ARG A 128 15.89 -1.96 -2.10
C ARG A 128 14.54 -1.86 -2.82
N ALA A 129 13.90 -3.01 -3.11
CA ALA A 129 12.61 -3.05 -3.78
C ALA A 129 11.48 -2.40 -2.96
N THR A 130 11.49 -2.60 -1.63
CA THR A 130 10.53 -1.98 -0.72
C THR A 130 10.73 -0.47 -0.65
N ALA A 131 11.97 0.02 -0.66
CA ALA A 131 12.24 1.46 -0.72
C ALA A 131 11.62 2.11 -1.97
N THR A 132 11.78 1.49 -3.15
CA THR A 132 11.16 1.98 -4.39
C THR A 132 9.63 1.98 -4.30
N ALA A 133 9.04 0.94 -3.73
CA ALA A 133 7.58 0.86 -3.53
C ALA A 133 7.06 1.95 -2.58
N LEU A 134 7.77 2.22 -1.48
CA LEU A 134 7.44 3.28 -0.52
C LEU A 134 7.51 4.67 -1.17
N VAL A 135 8.54 4.93 -1.98
CA VAL A 135 8.68 6.21 -2.72
C VAL A 135 7.55 6.41 -3.72
N GLY A 136 7.24 5.38 -4.51
CA GLY A 136 6.13 5.44 -5.48
C GLY A 136 4.78 5.66 -4.82
N ALA A 137 4.52 4.99 -3.69
CA ALA A 137 3.29 5.18 -2.94
C ALA A 137 3.23 6.55 -2.26
N GLY A 138 4.32 7.05 -1.67
CA GLY A 138 4.37 8.37 -1.03
C GLY A 138 4.07 9.54 -1.98
N ALA A 139 4.24 9.35 -3.29
CA ALA A 139 3.89 10.34 -4.30
C ALA A 139 2.38 10.42 -4.59
N THR A 140 1.61 9.39 -4.24
CA THR A 140 0.19 9.24 -4.64
C THR A 140 -0.76 8.88 -3.49
N ALA A 141 -0.22 8.53 -2.32
CA ALA A 141 -0.97 8.04 -1.17
C ALA A 141 -0.43 8.64 0.13
N ARG A 142 -1.29 8.70 1.14
CA ARG A 142 -0.89 9.10 2.50
C ARG A 142 -0.32 7.87 3.22
N LEU A 143 0.93 7.97 3.67
CA LEU A 143 1.57 6.89 4.41
C LEU A 143 1.29 7.03 5.92
N ALA A 144 0.99 5.91 6.55
CA ALA A 144 0.81 5.75 7.99
C ALA A 144 1.69 4.59 8.49
N VAL A 145 1.88 4.52 9.81
CA VAL A 145 2.68 3.46 10.44
C VAL A 145 1.94 2.87 11.64
N THR A 146 2.20 1.59 11.90
CA THR A 146 1.77 0.92 13.13
C THR A 146 2.97 0.27 13.82
N LEU A 147 3.05 0.40 15.14
CA LEU A 147 4.08 -0.21 15.97
C LEU A 147 3.83 -1.72 16.15
N CYS A 148 4.90 -2.51 16.18
CA CYS A 148 4.86 -3.97 16.35
C CYS A 148 5.54 -4.42 17.65
#